data_AF-A0AAD7APY1-F1
#
_entry.id   AF-A0AAD7APY1-F1
#
_cell.length_a   1.000
_cell.length_b   1.000
_cell.length_c   1.000
_cell.angle_alpha   90.00
_cell.angle_beta   90.00
_cell.angle_gamma   90.00
#
_symmetry.space_group_name_H-M   'P 1'
#
loop_
_entity.id
_entity.type
_entity.pdbx_description
1 polymer ?
#
loop_
_entity_poly.entity_id
_entity_poly.type
_entity_poly.pdbx_seq_one_letter_code
_entity_poly.pdbx_strand_id
1 'polypeptide(L)'
;GLSRATPGFFSVYPPSHGKDPQTLCLMILVNTCLPASSWKVIPIPSPNIMVIDFSGEAFSTIWVINIYNDCDDNTSLDALH
;
A
#
# COMPACT_ATOMS: atom_id res chain seq x y z
N GLY A 1 -1.36 -13.58 1.35
CA GLY A 1 -0.21 -13.84 0.45
C GLY A 1 1.06 -14.09 1.25
N LEU A 2 1.97 -14.93 0.75
CA LEU A 2 3.24 -15.31 1.39
C LEU A 2 4.46 -14.68 0.70
N SER A 3 4.26 -13.61 -0.07
CA SER A 3 5.32 -13.00 -0.87
C SER A 3 6.43 -12.47 0.02
N ARG A 4 7.66 -12.91 -0.24
CA ARG A 4 8.86 -12.47 0.48
C ARG A 4 9.50 -11.32 -0.29
N ALA A 5 9.80 -10.22 0.38
CA ALA A 5 10.66 -9.19 -0.18
C ALA A 5 12.05 -9.76 -0.47
N THR A 6 12.62 -9.36 -1.60
CA THR A 6 14.06 -9.49 -1.86
C THR A 6 14.82 -8.69 -0.80
N PRO A 7 16.04 -9.10 -0.38
CA PRO A 7 16.86 -8.31 0.52
C PRO A 7 16.96 -6.85 0.06
N GLY A 8 16.82 -5.91 1.00
CA GLY A 8 16.80 -4.48 0.71
C GLY A 8 15.41 -3.85 0.56
N PHE A 9 14.34 -4.62 0.78
CA PHE A 9 12.97 -4.09 0.78
C PHE A 9 12.15 -4.53 2.00
N PHE A 10 11.31 -3.62 2.48
CA PHE A 10 10.21 -3.91 3.37
C PHE A 10 8.97 -4.30 2.55
N SER A 11 8.38 -5.46 2.81
CA SER A 11 7.06 -5.83 2.30
C SER A 11 5.99 -5.15 3.13
N VAL A 12 5.22 -4.26 2.51
CA VAL A 12 4.12 -3.55 3.15
C VAL A 12 2.81 -4.04 2.57
N TYR A 13 1.88 -4.43 3.44
CA TYR A 13 0.56 -4.95 3.07
C TYR A 13 -0.55 -4.02 3.58
N PRO A 14 -1.74 -4.04 2.94
CA PRO A 14 -2.91 -3.35 3.47
C PRO A 14 -3.26 -3.84 4.89
N PRO A 15 -3.87 -2.99 5.75
CA PRO A 15 -4.32 -3.40 7.09
C PRO A 15 -5.40 -4.49 7.09
N SER A 16 -6.04 -4.73 5.95
CA SER A 16 -7.02 -5.81 5.71
C SER A 16 -6.37 -7.14 5.30
N HIS A 17 -5.05 -7.18 5.05
CA HIS A 17 -4.36 -8.38 4.62
C HIS A 17 -4.52 -9.52 5.61
N GLY A 18 -4.90 -10.70 5.11
CA GLY A 18 -5.12 -11.90 5.91
C GLY A 18 -6.45 -11.95 6.66
N LYS A 19 -7.31 -10.91 6.59
CA LYS A 19 -8.65 -10.92 7.19
C LYS A 19 -9.70 -11.62 6.33
N ASP A 20 -9.52 -11.59 5.01
CA ASP A 20 -10.36 -12.29 4.05
C ASP A 20 -9.48 -12.98 2.99
N PRO A 21 -9.61 -14.30 2.80
CA PRO A 21 -8.85 -15.04 1.80
C PRO A 21 -9.22 -14.69 0.35
N GLN A 22 -10.37 -14.08 0.08
CA GLN A 22 -10.77 -13.63 -1.26
C GLN A 22 -10.30 -12.21 -1.62
N THR A 23 -9.82 -11.46 -0.63
CA THR A 23 -9.26 -10.13 -0.84
C THR A 23 -7.96 -10.21 -1.65
N LEU A 24 -7.91 -9.42 -2.72
CA LEU A 24 -6.73 -9.25 -3.56
C LEU A 24 -5.53 -8.80 -2.71
N CYS A 25 -4.41 -9.50 -2.87
CA CYS A 25 -3.21 -9.25 -2.08
C CYS A 25 -2.39 -8.10 -2.71
N LEU A 26 -2.82 -6.86 -2.50
CA LEU A 26 -1.98 -5.70 -2.79
C LEU A 26 -0.73 -5.67 -1.89
N MET A 27 0.37 -5.19 -2.44
CA MET A 27 1.62 -4.99 -1.70
C MET A 27 2.39 -3.82 -2.32
N ILE A 28 3.10 -3.08 -1.47
CA ILE A 28 4.14 -2.14 -1.90
C ILE A 28 5.47 -2.59 -1.27
N LEU A 29 6.54 -2.54 -2.07
CA LEU A 29 7.89 -2.77 -1.60
C LEU A 29 8.58 -1.43 -1.35
N VAL A 30 8.98 -1.17 -0.11
CA VAL A 30 9.69 0.05 0.27
C VAL A 30 11.17 -0.26 0.46
N ASN A 31 12.06 0.46 -0.23
CA ASN A 31 13.50 0.22 -0.10
C ASN A 31 13.98 0.50 1.33
N THR A 32 14.82 -0.39 1.89
CA THR A 32 15.32 -0.28 3.28
C THR A 32 16.24 0.91 3.52
N CYS A 33 16.75 1.57 2.48
CA CYS A 33 17.47 2.84 2.60
C CYS A 33 16.55 3.98 3.05
N LEU A 34 15.23 3.84 2.90
CA LEU A 34 14.25 4.77 3.45
C LEU A 34 13.94 4.36 4.90
N PRO A 35 14.18 5.25 5.90
CA PRO A 35 13.86 4.95 7.29
C PRO A 35 12.38 4.56 7.46
N ALA A 36 12.10 3.54 8.27
CA ALA A 36 10.71 3.15 8.56
C ALA A 36 9.88 4.28 9.22
N SER A 37 10.55 5.25 9.85
CA SER A 37 9.93 6.45 10.40
C SER A 37 9.58 7.51 9.35
N SER A 38 10.10 7.41 8.12
CA SER A 38 9.87 8.38 7.06
C SER A 38 8.66 8.04 6.18
N TRP A 39 7.91 7.01 6.53
CA TRP A 39 6.70 6.63 5.82
C TRP A 39 5.69 5.90 6.71
N LYS A 40 4.43 5.92 6.30
CA LYS A 40 3.34 5.20 6.98
C LYS A 40 2.28 4.75 5.99
N VAL A 41 1.63 3.63 6.29
CA VAL A 41 0.44 3.19 5.56
C VAL A 41 -0.74 4.05 6.01
N ILE A 42 -1.49 4.61 5.06
CA ILE A 42 -2.76 5.26 5.34
C ILE A 42 -3.87 4.21 5.22
N PRO A 43 -4.64 3.95 6.29
CA PRO A 43 -5.74 2.99 6.23
C PRO A 43 -6.85 3.49 5.32
N ILE A 44 -7.11 2.76 4.24
CA ILE A 44 -8.28 2.95 3.36
C ILE A 44 -9.17 1.71 3.53
N PRO A 45 -10.50 1.87 3.72
CA PRO A 45 -11.43 0.75 3.91
C PRO A 45 -11.74 0.04 2.58
N SER A 46 -10.71 -0.26 1.79
CA SER A 46 -10.83 -1.02 0.54
C SER A 46 -9.72 -2.07 0.46
N PRO A 47 -10.04 -3.33 0.13
CA PRO A 47 -9.02 -4.35 -0.16
C PRO A 47 -8.19 -4.04 -1.41
N ASN A 48 -8.71 -3.18 -2.28
CA ASN A 48 -8.18 -2.88 -3.60
C ASN A 48 -7.38 -1.57 -3.65
N ILE A 49 -7.14 -0.94 -2.50
CA ILE A 49 -6.39 0.32 -2.42
C ILE A 49 -5.35 0.21 -1.32
N MET A 50 -4.14 0.61 -1.64
CA MET A 50 -3.06 0.75 -0.69
C MET A 50 -2.41 2.11 -0.84
N VAL A 51 -2.29 2.85 0.26
CA VAL A 51 -1.69 4.18 0.28
C VAL A 51 -0.51 4.18 1.23
N ILE A 52 0.63 4.67 0.77
CA ILE A 52 1.78 5.01 1.62
C ILE A 52 2.03 6.51 1.52
N ASP A 53 2.05 7.14 2.68
CA ASP A 53 2.50 8.51 2.88
C ASP A 53 3.99 8.48 3.21
N PHE A 54 4.81 9.11 2.37
CA PHE A 54 6.20 9.42 2.64
C PHE A 54 6.29 10.87 3.13
N SER A 55 6.72 11.03 4.36
CA SER A 55 6.91 12.32 5.00
C SER A 55 8.34 12.41 5.51
N GLY A 56 9.10 13.42 5.07
CA GLY A 56 10.45 13.67 5.54
C GLY A 56 10.67 15.15 5.81
N GLU A 57 11.67 15.49 6.61
CA GLU A 57 11.97 16.90 6.94
C GLU A 57 12.44 17.70 5.72
N ALA A 58 13.03 17.02 4.73
CA ALA A 58 13.62 17.64 3.54
C ALA A 58 12.67 17.73 2.32
N PHE A 59 11.46 17.16 2.39
CA PHE A 59 10.51 17.17 1.27
C PHE A 59 9.06 17.23 1.75
N SER A 60 8.20 17.86 0.94
CA SER A 60 6.75 17.83 1.18
C SER A 60 6.21 16.41 1.09
N THR A 61 5.11 16.12 1.79
CA THR A 61 4.43 14.82 1.75
C THR A 61 4.24 14.28 0.33
N ILE A 62 4.66 13.04 0.09
CA ILE A 62 4.45 12.30 -1.14
C ILE A 62 3.53 11.12 -0.84
N TRP A 63 2.42 11.00 -1.57
CA TRP A 63 1.55 9.84 -1.48
C TRP A 63 1.80 8.90 -2.66
N VAL A 64 2.05 7.63 -2.34
CA VAL A 64 2.08 6.53 -3.30
C VAL A 64 0.80 5.73 -3.13
N ILE A 65 -0.04 5.73 -4.15
CA ILE A 65 -1.34 5.06 -4.17
C ILE A 65 -1.25 3.89 -5.16
N ASN A 66 -1.39 2.67 -4.67
CA ASN A 66 -1.49 1.46 -5.47
C ASN A 66 -2.95 1.00 -5.46
N ILE A 67 -3.58 1.02 -6.63
CA ILE A 67 -5.00 0.68 -6.82
C ILE A 67 -5.06 -0.55 -7.70
N TYR A 68 -5.69 -1.60 -7.22
CA TYR A 68 -6.14 -2.67 -8.08
C TYR A 68 -7.50 -2.28 -8.66
N ASN A 69 -7.54 -2.02 -9.96
CA ASN A 69 -8.81 -1.90 -10.68
C ASN A 69 -9.11 -3.25 -11.31
N ASP A 70 -10.20 -3.87 -10.88
CA ASP A 70 -10.79 -4.98 -11.61
C ASP A 70 -11.29 -4.40 -12.94
N CYS A 71 -10.83 -4.94 -14.07
CA CYS A 71 -11.22 -4.43 -15.39
C CYS A 71 -12.75 -4.49 -15.63
N ASP A 72 -13.48 -5.27 -14.82
CA ASP A 72 -14.92 -5.45 -14.88
C ASP A 72 -15.67 -4.59 -13.82
N ASP A 73 -14.96 -3.96 -12.89
CA ASP A 73 -15.55 -3.16 -11.80
C ASP A 73 -14.66 -1.95 -11.37
N ASN A 74 -15.19 -0.74 -11.57
CA ASN A 74 -14.54 0.54 -11.23
C ASN A 74 -14.75 1.00 -9.78
N THR A 75 -15.40 0.20 -8.92
CA THR A 75 -15.72 0.59 -7.52
C THR A 75 -14.47 1.02 -6.72
N SER A 76 -13.28 0.54 -7.09
CA SER A 76 -12.01 0.95 -6.48
C SER A 76 -11.67 2.43 -6.69
N LEU A 77 -12.20 3.09 -7.73
CA LEU A 77 -11.94 4.50 -7.99
C LEU A 77 -12.83 5.43 -7.16
N ASP A 78 -14.04 4.99 -6.80
CA ASP A 78 -14.99 5.78 -6.00
C ASP A 78 -14.50 5.99 -4.56
N ALA A 79 -13.69 5.07 -4.04
CA ALA A 79 -13.15 5.13 -2.68
C ALA A 79 -12.02 6.18 -2.49
N LEU A 80 -11.65 6.92 -3.54
CA LEU A 80 -10.63 7.98 -3.50
C LEU A 80 -11.23 9.40 -3.52
N HIS A 81 -12.56 9.54 -3.53
CA HIS A 81 -13.28 10.81 -3.49
C HIS A 81 -13.51 11.34 -2.08
#